data_AF-A0A961NTI8-F1
#
_entry.id   AF-A0A961NTI8-F1
#
_cell.length_a   1.000
_cell.length_b   1.000
_cell.length_c   1.000
_cell.angle_alpha   90.00
_cell.angle_beta   90.00
_cell.angle_gamma   90.00
#
_symmetry.space_group_name_H-M   'P 1'
#
loop_
_entity.id
_entity.type
_entity.pdbx_description
1 polymer ?
#
loop_
_entity_poly.entity_id
_entity_poly.type
_entity_poly.pdbx_seq_one_letter_code
_entity_poly.pdbx_strand_id
1 'polypeptide(L)'
;MSSETNAGVEAAGAGARIARKQRPAIADLQRSARPGLLMRLFGTPLALWGAKNRTLESGLWGRHPKLSAAARSLLARQSPEDAVLTASALKFAVVHGWKELEPPTYNCIVAAHRLFMQYLNGPQLVHASDDPARLATLLAPFSESYLAVRQFPNPRSILLSKMMEFLRGQEGKLRTGCLPAVEEAMRILCGETDSRPDLGEVILALHCIAGIELRTMEDLQLRYRPAAPELKRFAAPEPVAGEIRTHVSGLRSSLQKATEELRRLDRIEQKYLPRGDNDKLDLSWLERTLSDIRDTLPGIKADDPASLASYLSSPPRLLLLAIRDLESSLEAFAGGMVPTMSGQRREEVWLFRRDLFSRQLDLLRKAALRAEQLARPEPDPTLSLENFHKRRPESTGGGQDRFEVALFQTVDFTLQVVRDLRESFERILENDERARSLDTGAATGPATPEATAIETINQAARHLPYAERSLVMKNRFGELTVRDALVSLLRNMFAYGFLLGDRDLLELLRSRPTLEERRREIREQLTAIGENE
;
A
#
# COMPACT_ATOMS: atom_id res chain seq x y z
N MET A 1 46.42 39.25 48.37
CA MET A 1 46.09 38.62 49.66
C MET A 1 46.32 37.13 49.46
N SER A 2 47.58 36.66 49.52
CA SER A 2 48.34 36.36 50.75
C SER A 2 47.58 35.33 51.57
N SER A 3 48.05 34.13 51.89
CA SER A 3 49.42 33.63 52.14
C SER A 3 49.39 32.07 52.16
N GLU A 4 50.32 31.40 51.49
CA GLU A 4 51.44 30.61 52.05
C GLU A 4 51.13 29.23 52.68
N THR A 5 51.65 28.21 51.98
CA THR A 5 52.42 27.03 52.43
C THR A 5 52.15 26.34 53.77
N ASN A 6 51.99 25.00 53.71
CA ASN A 6 52.98 24.13 54.36
C ASN A 6 53.00 22.70 53.77
N ALA A 7 54.22 22.23 53.50
CA ALA A 7 54.56 20.84 53.29
C ALA A 7 54.78 20.14 54.64
N GLY A 8 54.50 18.84 54.72
CA GLY A 8 54.79 18.00 55.88
C GLY A 8 54.51 16.53 55.58
N VAL A 9 55.55 15.71 55.73
CA VAL A 9 55.71 14.32 55.30
C VAL A 9 55.31 13.33 56.42
N GLU A 10 55.14 12.05 56.05
CA GLU A 10 55.09 10.81 56.88
C GLU A 10 53.69 10.42 57.43
N ALA A 11 53.18 9.18 57.39
CA ALA A 11 53.75 7.87 57.15
C ALA A 11 52.66 6.84 56.71
N ALA A 12 53.13 5.81 55.98
CA ALA A 12 52.76 4.40 56.05
C ALA A 12 51.27 3.94 56.14
N GLY A 13 50.86 3.21 55.08
CA GLY A 13 50.56 1.78 55.25
C GLY A 13 49.10 1.36 55.43
N ALA A 14 48.48 0.88 54.35
CA ALA A 14 47.67 -0.35 54.30
C ALA A 14 47.05 -0.52 52.90
N GLY A 15 47.90 -0.77 51.90
CA GLY A 15 47.45 -1.28 50.61
C GLY A 15 47.04 -2.74 50.75
N ALA A 16 45.74 -3.00 50.91
CA ALA A 16 45.17 -4.34 50.80
C ALA A 16 45.31 -4.83 49.35
N ARG A 17 46.33 -5.65 49.10
CA ARG A 17 46.46 -6.48 47.89
C ARG A 17 45.27 -7.43 47.82
N ILE A 18 44.26 -7.09 47.03
CA ILE A 18 43.32 -8.09 46.51
C ILE A 18 43.99 -8.72 45.29
N ALA A 19 44.53 -9.91 45.51
CA ALA A 19 45.08 -10.78 44.48
C ALA A 19 44.01 -11.08 43.42
N ARG A 20 44.18 -10.49 42.23
CA ARG A 20 43.53 -10.94 41.00
C ARG A 20 44.07 -12.35 40.73
N LYS A 21 43.33 -13.38 41.15
CA LYS A 21 43.59 -14.78 40.80
C LYS A 21 43.60 -14.85 39.27
N GLN A 22 44.81 -14.96 38.71
CA GLN A 22 45.04 -15.16 37.29
C GLN A 22 44.22 -16.38 36.85
N ARG A 23 43.39 -16.21 35.82
CA ARG A 23 42.83 -17.31 35.04
C ARG A 23 44.03 -18.15 34.53
N PRO A 24 44.11 -19.46 34.82
CA PRO A 24 45.17 -20.26 34.24
C PRO A 24 45.04 -20.27 32.72
N ALA A 25 46.21 -20.31 32.08
CA ALA A 25 46.43 -19.94 30.69
C ALA A 25 45.71 -20.86 29.69
N ILE A 26 45.12 -20.23 28.67
CA ILE A 26 44.59 -20.85 27.44
C ILE A 26 45.65 -21.70 26.71
N ALA A 27 46.94 -21.54 27.05
CA ALA A 27 48.05 -22.32 26.54
C ALA A 27 48.09 -23.79 27.02
N ASP A 28 47.56 -24.10 28.21
CA ASP A 28 47.51 -25.49 28.70
C ASP A 28 46.37 -26.29 28.06
N LEU A 29 45.35 -25.61 27.51
CA LEU A 29 44.26 -26.22 26.72
C LEU A 29 44.68 -26.58 25.28
N GLN A 30 45.80 -26.07 24.79
CA GLN A 30 46.30 -26.36 23.44
C GLN A 30 47.19 -27.61 23.37
N ARG A 31 47.78 -28.07 24.49
CA ARG A 31 48.71 -29.21 24.52
C ARG A 31 48.06 -30.59 24.72
N SER A 32 46.75 -30.69 24.98
CA SER A 32 46.04 -31.97 25.11
C SER A 32 45.44 -32.51 23.79
N ALA A 33 45.83 -31.95 22.64
CA ALA A 33 45.21 -32.15 21.33
C ALA A 33 45.44 -33.52 20.64
N ARG A 34 45.87 -34.57 21.36
CA ARG A 34 45.95 -35.94 20.83
C ARG A 34 45.22 -36.89 21.78
N PRO A 35 44.31 -37.75 21.28
CA PRO A 35 43.73 -38.79 22.13
C PRO A 35 44.88 -39.59 22.76
N GLY A 36 44.91 -39.64 24.08
CA GLY A 36 45.95 -40.34 24.84
C GLY A 36 46.06 -41.81 24.39
N LEU A 37 47.23 -42.42 24.57
CA LEU A 37 47.51 -43.79 24.10
C LEU A 37 46.42 -44.79 24.54
N LEU A 38 45.93 -44.69 25.78
CA LEU A 38 44.86 -45.54 26.32
C LEU A 38 43.50 -45.32 25.64
N MET A 39 43.22 -44.08 25.22
CA MET A 39 42.00 -43.70 24.49
C MET A 39 41.99 -44.27 23.07
N ARG A 40 43.17 -44.36 22.44
CA ARG A 40 43.35 -45.01 21.13
C ARG A 40 43.28 -46.53 21.19
N LEU A 41 43.66 -47.14 22.31
CA LEU A 41 43.67 -48.59 22.49
C LEU A 41 42.35 -49.15 23.04
N PHE A 42 41.60 -48.37 23.82
CA PHE A 42 40.40 -48.84 24.53
C PHE A 42 39.17 -47.93 24.38
N GLY A 43 39.25 -46.85 23.60
CA GLY A 43 38.13 -45.92 23.40
C GLY A 43 37.10 -46.44 22.41
N THR A 44 35.82 -46.21 22.69
CA THR A 44 34.74 -46.48 21.73
C THR A 44 34.82 -45.52 20.52
N PRO A 45 34.29 -45.90 19.33
CA PRO A 45 34.27 -45.01 18.16
C PRO A 45 33.64 -43.63 18.45
N LEU A 46 32.62 -43.59 19.32
CA LEU A 46 31.97 -42.37 19.78
C LEU A 46 32.91 -41.50 20.64
N ALA A 47 33.67 -42.11 21.55
CA ALA A 47 34.62 -41.41 22.40
C ALA A 47 35.78 -40.81 21.57
N LEU A 48 36.24 -41.52 20.53
CA LEU A 48 37.25 -41.03 19.59
C LEU A 48 36.74 -39.88 18.72
N TRP A 49 35.50 -39.97 18.22
CA TRP A 49 34.84 -38.89 17.48
C TRP A 49 34.67 -37.64 18.36
N GLY A 50 34.17 -37.81 19.59
CA GLY A 50 33.93 -36.70 20.51
C GLY A 50 35.22 -36.03 21.00
N ALA A 51 36.30 -36.79 21.21
CA ALA A 51 37.62 -36.24 21.54
C ALA A 51 38.22 -35.45 20.37
N LYS A 52 38.06 -35.93 19.12
CA LYS A 52 38.51 -35.23 17.90
C LYS A 52 37.79 -33.88 17.72
N ASN A 53 36.50 -33.82 18.01
CA ASN A 53 35.69 -32.61 17.86
C ASN A 53 35.64 -31.76 19.15
N ARG A 54 36.29 -32.18 20.24
CA ARG A 54 36.25 -31.52 21.56
C ARG A 54 34.85 -31.38 22.14
N THR A 55 33.94 -32.28 21.80
CA THR A 55 32.54 -32.25 22.24
C THR A 55 32.23 -33.19 23.40
N LEU A 56 32.91 -34.34 23.47
CA LEU A 56 32.71 -35.35 24.52
C LEU A 56 34.01 -35.67 25.25
N GLU A 57 33.90 -35.85 26.56
CA GLU A 57 34.91 -36.44 27.43
C GLU A 57 34.50 -37.88 27.75
N SER A 58 35.46 -38.82 27.68
CA SER A 58 35.19 -40.20 28.10
C SER A 58 35.10 -40.30 29.62
N GLY A 59 34.01 -40.88 30.10
CA GLY A 59 33.92 -41.39 31.47
C GLY A 59 34.88 -42.56 31.72
N LEU A 60 34.81 -43.12 32.93
CA LEU A 60 35.62 -44.28 33.33
C LEU A 60 35.48 -45.40 32.27
N TRP A 61 36.60 -45.87 31.71
CA TRP A 61 36.67 -46.92 30.67
C TRP A 61 35.97 -46.61 29.34
N GLY A 62 35.79 -45.33 28.98
CA GLY A 62 35.15 -44.97 27.70
C GLY A 62 33.63 -45.22 27.67
N ARG A 63 33.03 -45.51 28.83
CA ARG A 63 31.59 -45.68 29.03
C ARG A 63 30.99 -44.38 29.60
N HIS A 64 29.73 -44.12 29.28
CA HIS A 64 28.99 -42.90 29.68
C HIS A 64 29.70 -41.60 29.25
N PRO A 65 29.71 -41.27 27.94
CA PRO A 65 30.32 -40.03 27.46
C PRO A 65 29.61 -38.82 28.09
N LYS A 66 30.40 -37.85 28.56
CA LYS A 66 29.88 -36.59 29.11
C LYS A 66 30.24 -35.45 28.18
N LEU A 67 29.42 -34.40 28.18
CA LEU A 67 29.72 -33.18 27.43
C LEU A 67 31.01 -32.55 27.96
N SER A 68 31.93 -32.19 27.07
CA SER A 68 33.24 -31.60 27.42
C SER A 68 33.09 -30.20 28.05
N ALA A 69 34.11 -29.76 28.78
CA ALA A 69 34.15 -28.39 29.31
C ALA A 69 34.03 -27.32 28.20
N ALA A 70 34.62 -27.56 27.02
CA ALA A 70 34.55 -26.66 25.88
C ALA A 70 33.13 -26.55 25.31
N ALA A 71 32.42 -27.67 25.15
CA ALA A 71 31.04 -27.70 24.68
C ALA A 71 30.06 -27.07 25.70
N ARG A 72 30.29 -27.29 27.00
CA ARG A 72 29.52 -26.58 28.06
C ARG A 72 29.76 -25.08 28.02
N SER A 73 31.02 -24.67 27.86
CA SER A 73 31.38 -23.26 27.74
C SER A 73 30.77 -22.61 26.50
N LEU A 74 30.60 -23.35 25.39
CA LEU A 74 29.93 -22.85 24.20
C LEU A 74 28.44 -22.60 24.47
N LEU A 75 27.73 -23.55 25.10
CA LEU A 75 26.31 -23.41 25.45
C LEU A 75 26.03 -22.34 26.52
N ALA A 76 27.05 -21.95 27.28
CA ALA A 76 26.99 -20.90 28.30
C ALA A 76 27.81 -19.65 27.92
N ARG A 77 28.16 -19.49 26.63
CA ARG A 77 29.08 -18.44 26.17
C ARG A 77 28.48 -17.04 26.24
N GLN A 78 27.17 -16.94 26.07
CA GLN A 78 26.44 -15.69 26.18
C GLN A 78 26.15 -15.39 27.66
N SER A 79 26.52 -14.18 28.10
CA SER A 79 26.16 -13.74 29.45
C SER A 79 24.64 -13.51 29.55
N PRO A 80 24.03 -13.56 30.74
CA PRO A 80 22.60 -13.28 30.90
C PRO A 80 22.20 -11.88 30.39
N GLU A 81 23.10 -10.90 30.52
CA GLU A 81 22.88 -9.53 30.04
C GLU A 81 22.93 -9.48 28.49
N ASP A 82 23.96 -10.06 27.88
CA ASP A 82 24.09 -10.14 26.42
C ASP A 82 22.95 -10.94 25.78
N ALA A 83 22.47 -11.97 26.48
CA ALA A 83 21.32 -12.77 26.06
C ALA A 83 20.03 -11.93 25.99
N VAL A 84 19.78 -11.07 26.99
CA VAL A 84 18.62 -10.17 27.01
C VAL A 84 18.74 -9.11 25.91
N LEU A 85 19.94 -8.53 25.72
CA LEU A 85 20.19 -7.56 24.64
C LEU A 85 19.96 -8.19 23.26
N THR A 86 20.49 -9.38 23.04
CA THR A 86 20.37 -10.12 21.78
C THR A 86 18.93 -10.53 21.51
N ALA A 87 18.23 -11.10 22.49
CA ALA A 87 16.82 -11.46 22.34
C ALA A 87 15.96 -10.23 22.00
N SER A 88 16.22 -9.10 22.65
CA SER A 88 15.50 -7.86 22.40
C SER A 88 15.75 -7.31 20.99
N ALA A 89 17.00 -7.33 20.52
CA ALA A 89 17.35 -6.86 19.19
C ALA A 89 16.81 -7.77 18.08
N LEU A 90 16.88 -9.10 18.26
CA LEU A 90 16.29 -10.05 17.32
C LEU A 90 14.76 -9.93 17.28
N LYS A 91 14.11 -9.76 18.43
CA LYS A 91 12.67 -9.48 18.49
C LYS A 91 12.32 -8.19 17.76
N PHE A 92 13.12 -7.13 17.93
CA PHE A 92 12.94 -5.88 17.18
C PHE A 92 13.04 -6.12 15.67
N ALA A 93 14.04 -6.87 15.20
CA ALA A 93 14.18 -7.22 13.78
C ALA A 93 13.00 -8.07 13.27
N VAL A 94 12.46 -8.98 14.07
CA VAL A 94 11.26 -9.74 13.71
C VAL A 94 10.01 -8.86 13.61
N VAL A 95 9.85 -7.87 14.50
CA VAL A 95 8.68 -6.98 14.49
C VAL A 95 8.75 -5.96 13.37
N HIS A 96 9.92 -5.40 13.08
CA HIS A 96 10.07 -4.25 12.18
C HIS A 96 10.75 -4.57 10.85
N GLY A 97 11.52 -5.66 10.77
CA GLY A 97 12.36 -5.96 9.61
C GLY A 97 11.57 -6.19 8.31
N TRP A 98 10.33 -6.67 8.38
CA TRP A 98 9.51 -6.94 7.20
C TRP A 98 9.19 -5.69 6.36
N LYS A 99 9.36 -4.49 6.91
CA LYS A 99 9.13 -3.22 6.22
C LYS A 99 10.27 -2.80 5.30
N GLU A 100 11.48 -3.29 5.56
CA GLU A 100 12.71 -2.87 4.88
C GLU A 100 13.45 -4.04 4.23
N LEU A 101 13.17 -5.27 4.66
CA LEU A 101 13.87 -6.48 4.23
C LEU A 101 12.96 -7.35 3.37
N GLU A 102 13.53 -7.89 2.30
CA GLU A 102 12.86 -8.86 1.44
C GLU A 102 12.50 -10.15 2.21
N PRO A 103 11.45 -10.87 1.78
CA PRO A 103 11.00 -12.12 2.41
C PRO A 103 12.11 -13.13 2.78
N PRO A 104 13.07 -13.49 1.91
CA PRO A 104 14.08 -14.49 2.26
C PRO A 104 15.02 -14.01 3.39
N THR A 105 15.35 -12.72 3.39
CA THR A 105 16.20 -12.10 4.41
C THR A 105 15.46 -12.06 5.76
N TYR A 106 14.22 -11.57 5.75
CA TYR A 106 13.38 -11.51 6.94
C TYR A 106 13.11 -12.90 7.54
N ASN A 107 12.75 -13.89 6.72
CA ASN A 107 12.41 -15.23 7.17
C ASN A 107 13.61 -15.94 7.83
N CYS A 108 14.82 -15.72 7.31
CA CYS A 108 16.04 -16.22 7.93
C CYS A 108 16.27 -15.60 9.32
N ILE A 109 15.96 -14.31 9.51
CA ILE A 109 16.04 -13.64 10.82
C ILE A 109 15.00 -14.20 11.79
N VAL A 110 13.77 -14.46 11.34
CA VAL A 110 12.74 -15.12 12.15
C VAL A 110 13.20 -16.51 12.59
N ALA A 111 13.79 -17.30 11.69
CA ALA A 111 14.35 -18.61 12.01
C ALA A 111 15.52 -18.50 13.01
N ALA A 112 16.41 -17.52 12.84
CA ALA A 112 17.52 -17.27 13.73
C ALA A 112 17.06 -16.83 15.13
N HIS A 113 16.01 -16.01 15.23
CA HIS A 113 15.39 -15.66 16.51
C HIS A 113 14.85 -16.90 17.22
N ARG A 114 14.14 -17.79 16.52
CA ARG A 114 13.66 -19.07 17.10
C ARG A 114 14.82 -19.94 17.58
N LEU A 115 15.86 -20.09 16.77
CA LEU A 115 17.08 -20.81 17.14
C LEU A 115 17.76 -20.20 18.37
N PHE A 116 17.89 -18.88 18.42
CA PHE A 116 18.49 -18.20 19.56
C PHE A 116 17.70 -18.45 20.86
N MET A 117 16.38 -18.41 20.81
CA MET A 117 15.54 -18.75 21.96
C MET A 117 15.73 -20.21 22.43
N GLN A 118 15.98 -21.15 21.50
CA GLN A 118 16.34 -22.52 21.88
C GLN A 118 17.76 -22.62 22.46
N TYR A 119 18.70 -21.85 21.91
CA TYR A 119 20.07 -21.77 22.41
C TYR A 119 20.15 -21.27 23.85
N LEU A 120 19.26 -20.36 24.27
CA LEU A 120 19.17 -19.91 25.67
C LEU A 120 18.83 -21.03 26.65
N ASN A 121 18.27 -22.15 26.18
CA ASN A 121 18.04 -23.36 27.01
C ASN A 121 19.31 -24.23 27.16
N GLY A 122 20.46 -23.80 26.62
CA GLY A 122 21.75 -24.48 26.71
C GLY A 122 22.11 -25.01 28.10
N PRO A 123 22.00 -24.21 29.18
CA PRO A 123 22.23 -24.68 30.55
C PRO A 123 21.29 -25.82 30.96
N GLN A 124 20.02 -25.78 30.55
CA GLN A 124 19.06 -26.84 30.82
C GLN A 124 19.40 -28.13 30.06
N LEU A 125 19.89 -28.03 28.82
CA LEU A 125 20.38 -29.16 28.04
C LEU A 125 21.59 -29.82 28.70
N VAL A 126 22.50 -29.02 29.29
CA VAL A 126 23.63 -29.55 30.06
C VAL A 126 23.14 -30.29 31.31
N HIS A 127 22.20 -29.73 32.06
CA HIS A 127 21.62 -30.39 33.25
C HIS A 127 20.82 -31.65 32.91
N ALA A 128 20.13 -31.67 31.77
CA ALA A 128 19.38 -32.83 31.31
C ALA A 128 20.28 -33.97 30.78
N SER A 129 21.59 -33.76 30.64
CA SER A 129 22.50 -34.79 30.13
C SER A 129 22.62 -36.06 30.99
N ASP A 130 22.17 -36.00 32.24
CA ASP A 130 22.07 -37.15 33.14
C ASP A 130 20.76 -37.96 32.94
N ASP A 131 19.80 -37.45 32.15
CA ASP A 131 18.53 -38.10 31.80
C ASP A 131 18.33 -38.11 30.27
N PRO A 132 18.69 -39.22 29.58
CA PRO A 132 18.63 -39.32 28.12
C PRO A 132 17.24 -39.06 27.52
N ALA A 133 16.17 -39.47 28.20
CA ALA A 133 14.80 -39.32 27.70
C ALA A 133 14.36 -37.85 27.73
N ARG A 134 14.69 -37.16 28.84
CA ARG A 134 14.45 -35.73 28.96
C ARG A 134 15.33 -34.92 28.01
N LEU A 135 16.60 -35.30 27.84
CA LEU A 135 17.52 -34.66 26.91
C LEU A 135 16.99 -34.74 25.48
N ALA A 136 16.56 -35.91 25.02
CA ALA A 136 16.02 -36.10 23.67
C ALA A 136 14.82 -35.18 23.39
N THR A 137 13.94 -35.00 24.39
CA THR A 137 12.76 -34.13 24.29
C THR A 137 13.13 -32.66 24.13
N LEU A 138 14.11 -32.17 24.91
CA LEU A 138 14.58 -30.78 24.83
C LEU A 138 15.44 -30.52 23.59
N LEU A 139 16.12 -31.54 23.07
CA LEU A 139 17.05 -31.43 21.95
C LEU A 139 16.35 -31.37 20.58
N ALA A 140 15.15 -31.96 20.46
CA ALA A 140 14.37 -31.94 19.23
C ALA A 140 14.07 -30.52 18.70
N PRO A 141 13.43 -29.60 19.46
CA PRO A 141 13.14 -28.26 18.96
C PRO A 141 14.41 -27.44 18.69
N PHE A 142 15.49 -27.70 19.42
CA PHE A 142 16.78 -27.05 19.18
C PHE A 142 17.40 -27.50 17.85
N SER A 143 17.36 -28.80 17.56
CA SER A 143 17.87 -29.39 16.32
C SER A 143 17.06 -28.93 15.10
N GLU A 144 15.74 -28.91 15.21
CA GLU A 144 14.83 -28.42 14.16
C GLU A 144 15.09 -26.95 13.83
N SER A 145 15.19 -26.10 14.86
CA SER A 145 15.47 -24.67 14.68
C SER A 145 16.85 -24.41 14.08
N TYR A 146 17.85 -25.22 14.47
CA TYR A 146 19.22 -25.11 13.95
C TYR A 146 19.26 -25.45 12.45
N LEU A 147 18.61 -26.56 12.08
CA LEU A 147 18.50 -26.97 10.68
C LEU A 147 17.70 -25.96 9.85
N ALA A 148 16.60 -25.42 10.38
CA ALA A 148 15.77 -24.45 9.68
C ALA A 148 16.56 -23.21 9.21
N VAL A 149 17.46 -22.68 10.03
CA VAL A 149 18.34 -21.56 9.64
C VAL A 149 19.29 -21.97 8.52
N ARG A 150 19.86 -23.18 8.59
CA ARG A 150 20.83 -23.67 7.59
C ARG A 150 20.23 -24.00 6.23
N GLN A 151 18.91 -24.14 6.13
CA GLN A 151 18.22 -24.37 4.86
C GLN A 151 18.14 -23.11 3.98
N PHE A 152 18.27 -21.91 4.56
CA PHE A 152 18.23 -20.67 3.78
C PHE A 152 19.48 -20.53 2.88
N PRO A 153 19.37 -19.89 1.71
CA PRO A 153 20.53 -19.55 0.90
C PRO A 153 21.44 -18.54 1.64
N ASN A 154 22.70 -18.89 1.85
CA ASN A 154 23.71 -18.03 2.47
C ASN A 154 23.29 -17.41 3.83
N PRO A 155 22.86 -18.20 4.82
CA PRO A 155 22.29 -17.69 6.07
C PRO A 155 23.32 -16.86 6.85
N ARG A 156 24.60 -17.21 6.71
CA ARG A 156 25.74 -16.44 7.21
C ARG A 156 25.72 -14.97 6.75
N SER A 157 25.65 -14.75 5.44
CA SER A 157 25.67 -13.41 4.85
C SER A 157 24.43 -12.61 5.28
N ILE A 158 23.29 -13.29 5.40
CA ILE A 158 22.05 -12.67 5.89
C ILE A 158 22.22 -12.21 7.34
N LEU A 159 22.69 -13.08 8.24
CA LEU A 159 22.73 -12.78 9.68
C LEU A 159 23.89 -11.87 10.08
N LEU A 160 25.06 -11.98 9.44
CA LEU A 160 26.25 -11.21 9.83
C LEU A 160 26.48 -9.92 9.01
N SER A 161 25.83 -9.77 7.86
CA SER A 161 25.87 -8.53 7.06
C SER A 161 24.48 -7.89 7.01
N LYS A 162 23.51 -8.45 6.27
CA LYS A 162 22.22 -7.77 6.02
C LYS A 162 21.44 -7.43 7.29
N MET A 163 21.32 -8.38 8.23
CA MET A 163 20.64 -8.14 9.51
C MET A 163 21.40 -7.11 10.36
N MET A 164 22.73 -7.18 10.38
CA MET A 164 23.55 -6.25 11.15
C MET A 164 23.50 -4.83 10.57
N GLU A 165 23.44 -4.68 9.25
CA GLU A 165 23.22 -3.40 8.57
C GLU A 165 21.86 -2.79 8.93
N PHE A 166 20.80 -3.60 8.90
CA PHE A 166 19.48 -3.18 9.36
C PHE A 166 19.49 -2.72 10.83
N LEU A 167 20.09 -3.50 11.73
CA LEU A 167 20.16 -3.15 13.16
C LEU A 167 21.00 -1.88 13.41
N ARG A 168 22.11 -1.70 12.69
CA ARG A 168 22.93 -0.47 12.75
C ARG A 168 22.14 0.76 12.29
N GLY A 169 21.35 0.64 11.22
CA GLY A 169 20.46 1.71 10.78
C GLY A 169 19.40 2.12 11.82
N GLN A 170 19.15 1.27 12.81
CA GLN A 170 18.15 1.48 13.86
C GLN A 170 18.78 1.63 15.25
N GLU A 171 20.09 1.90 15.36
CA GLU A 171 20.83 1.92 16.63
C GLU A 171 20.19 2.85 17.67
N GLY A 172 19.62 3.99 17.26
CA GLY A 172 18.92 4.92 18.14
C GLY A 172 17.63 4.39 18.79
N LYS A 173 17.11 3.25 18.35
CA LYS A 173 15.94 2.56 18.92
C LYS A 173 16.31 1.31 19.70
N LEU A 174 17.57 0.90 19.65
CA LEU A 174 18.08 -0.29 20.31
C LEU A 174 18.77 0.06 21.63
N ARG A 175 18.95 -0.94 22.49
CA ARG A 175 19.69 -0.76 23.75
C ARG A 175 21.20 -0.65 23.47
N THR A 176 21.89 0.22 24.21
CA THR A 176 23.34 0.39 24.11
C THR A 176 24.07 -0.93 24.31
N GLY A 177 25.09 -1.20 23.48
CA GLY A 177 25.88 -2.44 23.57
C GLY A 177 25.23 -3.68 22.96
N CYS A 178 24.05 -3.57 22.33
CA CYS A 178 23.37 -4.72 21.73
C CYS A 178 24.07 -5.27 20.48
N LEU A 179 24.69 -4.43 19.64
CA LEU A 179 25.24 -4.87 18.35
C LEU A 179 26.39 -5.89 18.52
N PRO A 180 27.39 -5.66 19.40
CA PRO A 180 28.43 -6.66 19.65
C PRO A 180 27.88 -7.98 20.22
N ALA A 181 26.88 -7.90 21.12
CA ALA A 181 26.24 -9.07 21.70
C ALA A 181 25.52 -9.93 20.65
N VAL A 182 24.76 -9.27 19.76
CA VAL A 182 24.06 -9.92 18.64
C VAL A 182 25.06 -10.52 17.65
N GLU A 183 26.11 -9.80 17.29
CA GLU A 183 27.12 -10.27 16.34
C GLU A 183 27.82 -11.53 16.85
N GLU A 184 28.21 -11.54 18.13
CA GLU A 184 28.79 -12.74 18.77
C GLU A 184 27.79 -13.90 18.81
N ALA A 185 26.53 -13.65 19.16
CA ALA A 185 25.51 -14.68 19.14
C ALA A 185 25.33 -15.28 17.74
N MET A 186 25.26 -14.44 16.70
CA MET A 186 25.11 -14.92 15.32
C MET A 186 26.34 -15.68 14.83
N ARG A 187 27.55 -15.27 15.22
CA ARG A 187 28.78 -16.05 14.95
C ARG A 187 28.70 -17.44 15.55
N ILE A 188 28.24 -17.57 16.80
CA ILE A 188 28.04 -18.86 17.47
C ILE A 188 27.01 -19.71 16.70
N LEU A 189 25.84 -19.15 16.37
CA LEU A 189 24.79 -19.87 15.67
C LEU A 189 25.19 -20.30 14.25
N CYS A 190 26.01 -19.50 13.57
CA CYS A 190 26.53 -19.80 12.24
C CYS A 190 27.76 -20.73 12.24
N GLY A 191 28.36 -21.00 13.42
CA GLY A 191 29.56 -21.83 13.54
C GLY A 191 30.88 -21.12 13.19
N GLU A 192 30.94 -19.79 13.29
CA GLU A 192 32.15 -18.97 13.04
C GLU A 192 32.98 -18.73 14.30
N THR A 193 33.20 -19.77 15.09
CA THR A 193 34.13 -19.67 16.21
C THR A 193 35.51 -20.14 15.75
N ASP A 194 36.55 -19.34 15.97
CA ASP A 194 37.97 -19.69 15.69
C ASP A 194 38.47 -20.92 16.49
N SER A 195 37.59 -21.54 17.27
CA SER A 195 37.85 -22.69 18.14
C SER A 195 36.74 -23.73 17.98
N ARG A 196 37.16 -25.00 17.94
CA ARG A 196 36.26 -26.15 18.12
C ARG A 196 35.90 -26.32 19.60
N PRO A 197 34.68 -26.81 19.93
CA PRO A 197 33.65 -27.30 19.01
C PRO A 197 32.78 -26.19 18.40
N ASP A 198 32.20 -26.44 17.22
CA ASP A 198 31.10 -25.61 16.70
C ASP A 198 29.73 -26.06 17.26
N LEU A 199 28.69 -25.24 17.07
CA LEU A 199 27.37 -25.54 17.63
C LEU A 199 26.73 -26.81 17.04
N GLY A 200 26.96 -27.11 15.76
CA GLY A 200 26.44 -28.31 15.11
C GLY A 200 27.09 -29.58 15.68
N GLU A 201 28.40 -29.55 15.91
CA GLU A 201 29.15 -30.62 16.59
C GLU A 201 28.64 -30.84 18.02
N VAL A 202 28.30 -29.78 18.76
CA VAL A 202 27.70 -29.88 20.10
C VAL A 202 26.30 -30.50 20.06
N ILE A 203 25.46 -30.12 19.10
CA ILE A 203 24.12 -30.71 18.91
C ILE A 203 24.22 -32.22 18.63
N LEU A 204 25.13 -32.64 17.74
CA LEU A 204 25.38 -34.06 17.47
C LEU A 204 25.85 -34.82 18.71
N ALA A 205 26.72 -34.21 19.51
CA ALA A 205 27.21 -34.81 20.74
C ALA A 205 26.10 -34.99 21.78
N LEU A 206 25.18 -34.02 21.91
CA LEU A 206 24.00 -34.15 22.77
C LEU A 206 23.06 -35.28 22.31
N HIS A 207 22.90 -35.48 20.99
CA HIS A 207 22.14 -36.63 20.45
C HIS A 207 22.78 -37.96 20.84
N CYS A 208 24.10 -38.04 20.75
CA CYS A 208 24.83 -39.24 21.15
C CYS A 208 24.69 -39.52 22.66
N ILE A 209 24.68 -38.50 23.52
CA ILE A 209 24.41 -38.64 24.96
C ILE A 209 22.97 -39.11 25.20
N ALA A 210 22.01 -38.64 24.40
CA ALA A 210 20.62 -39.08 24.44
C ALA A 210 20.39 -40.52 23.91
N GLY A 211 21.46 -41.23 23.53
CA GLY A 211 21.39 -42.59 22.98
C GLY A 211 20.99 -42.65 21.50
N ILE A 212 21.03 -41.51 20.79
CA ILE A 212 20.75 -41.43 19.36
C ILE A 212 22.08 -41.31 18.61
N GLU A 213 22.46 -42.37 17.88
CA GLU A 213 23.71 -42.36 17.11
C GLU A 213 23.60 -41.48 15.86
N LEU A 214 23.95 -40.20 15.98
CA LEU A 214 24.13 -39.25 14.85
C LEU A 214 25.57 -38.78 14.83
N ARG A 215 26.28 -38.93 13.70
CA ARG A 215 27.71 -38.58 13.61
C ARG A 215 28.00 -37.48 12.60
N THR A 216 27.04 -37.19 11.73
CA THR A 216 27.15 -36.20 10.65
C THR A 216 25.94 -35.28 10.60
N MET A 217 26.07 -34.14 9.91
CA MET A 217 24.95 -33.22 9.73
C MET A 217 23.88 -33.79 8.80
N GLU A 218 24.29 -34.63 7.86
CA GLU A 218 23.40 -35.40 6.99
C GLU A 218 22.50 -36.33 7.82
N ASP A 219 23.03 -36.98 8.87
CA ASP A 219 22.23 -37.82 9.77
C ASP A 219 21.14 -37.00 10.49
N LEU A 220 21.50 -35.80 10.96
CA LEU A 220 20.57 -34.89 11.63
C LEU A 220 19.48 -34.40 10.68
N GLN A 221 19.85 -34.05 9.44
CA GLN A 221 18.89 -33.66 8.40
C GLN A 221 17.95 -34.80 8.03
N LEU A 222 18.45 -36.03 7.90
CA LEU A 222 17.62 -37.19 7.57
C LEU A 222 16.61 -37.50 8.69
N ARG A 223 17.01 -37.31 9.95
CA ARG A 223 16.15 -37.54 11.12
C ARG A 223 15.03 -36.52 11.23
N TYR A 224 15.36 -35.23 11.10
CA TYR A 224 14.40 -34.15 11.38
C TYR A 224 13.69 -33.61 10.14
N ARG A 225 14.18 -33.90 8.92
CA ARG A 225 13.59 -33.52 7.64
C ARG A 225 13.06 -32.08 7.64
N PRO A 226 13.93 -31.08 7.83
CA PRO A 226 13.51 -29.69 7.95
C PRO A 226 12.72 -29.29 6.70
N ALA A 227 11.63 -28.57 6.90
CA ALA A 227 10.86 -28.01 5.79
C ALA A 227 11.74 -27.06 4.95
N ALA A 228 11.48 -27.01 3.64
CA ALA A 228 12.11 -26.02 2.77
C ALA A 228 11.75 -24.60 3.25
N PRO A 229 12.70 -23.64 3.18
CA PRO A 229 12.46 -22.28 3.64
C PRO A 229 11.49 -21.58 2.69
N GLU A 230 10.58 -20.79 3.25
CA GLU A 230 9.75 -19.89 2.46
C GLU A 230 10.61 -18.71 1.97
N LEU A 231 10.66 -18.50 0.65
CA LEU A 231 11.48 -17.47 0.00
C LEU A 231 10.65 -16.37 -0.66
N LYS A 232 9.36 -16.61 -0.89
CA LYS A 232 8.49 -15.68 -1.61
C LYS A 232 7.61 -14.87 -0.67
N ARG A 233 7.16 -15.45 0.43
CA ARG A 233 6.21 -14.81 1.36
C ARG A 233 6.83 -14.59 2.74
N PHE A 234 6.36 -13.60 3.48
CA PHE A 234 6.77 -13.40 4.86
C PHE A 234 6.24 -14.52 5.78
N ALA A 235 7.13 -15.27 6.40
CA ALA A 235 6.86 -16.30 7.41
C ALA A 235 6.88 -15.70 8.83
N ALA A 236 6.15 -14.59 9.01
CA ALA A 236 6.12 -13.82 10.24
C ALA A 236 5.31 -14.51 11.35
N PRO A 237 5.61 -14.27 12.65
CA PRO A 237 4.74 -14.66 13.74
C PRO A 237 3.35 -14.00 13.64
N GLU A 238 2.28 -14.65 14.12
CA GLU A 238 0.88 -14.18 14.01
C GLU A 238 0.63 -12.67 14.26
N PRO A 239 1.15 -12.02 15.32
CA PRO A 239 0.92 -10.59 15.51
C PRO A 239 1.45 -9.75 14.34
N VAL A 240 2.64 -10.08 13.85
CA VAL A 240 3.26 -9.39 12.72
C VAL A 240 2.59 -9.80 11.39
N ALA A 241 2.20 -11.07 11.24
CA ALA A 241 1.44 -11.53 10.08
C ALA A 241 0.07 -10.80 9.96
N GLY A 242 -0.58 -10.47 11.08
CA GLY A 242 -1.77 -9.63 11.11
C GLY A 242 -1.52 -8.20 10.60
N GLU A 243 -0.40 -7.59 11.00
CA GLU A 243 0.02 -6.26 10.50
C GLU A 243 0.30 -6.29 9.00
N ILE A 244 1.05 -7.29 8.51
CA ILE A 244 1.35 -7.46 7.08
C ILE A 244 0.06 -7.59 6.27
N ARG A 245 -0.88 -8.44 6.71
CA ARG A 245 -2.19 -8.61 6.05
C ARG A 245 -2.99 -7.31 5.98
N THR A 246 -3.00 -6.54 7.07
CA THR A 246 -3.70 -5.25 7.14
C THR A 246 -3.07 -4.24 6.17
N HIS A 247 -1.73 -4.20 6.12
CA HIS A 247 -0.99 -3.33 5.21
C HIS A 247 -1.24 -3.70 3.74
N VAL A 248 -1.15 -4.99 3.38
CA VAL A 248 -1.45 -5.50 2.03
C VAL A 248 -2.89 -5.19 1.62
N SER A 249 -3.86 -5.37 2.52
CA SER A 249 -5.26 -5.00 2.27
C SER A 249 -5.41 -3.50 1.99
N GLY A 250 -4.72 -2.64 2.76
CA GLY A 250 -4.69 -1.21 2.55
C GLY A 250 -4.07 -0.80 1.20
N LEU A 251 -2.99 -1.46 0.79
CA LEU A 251 -2.36 -1.27 -0.53
C LEU A 251 -3.31 -1.70 -1.65
N ARG A 252 -3.95 -2.87 -1.55
CA ARG A 252 -4.93 -3.35 -2.55
C ARG A 252 -6.13 -2.41 -2.68
N SER A 253 -6.67 -1.93 -1.56
CA SER A 253 -7.75 -0.94 -1.58
C SER A 253 -7.31 0.36 -2.26
N SER A 254 -6.09 0.83 -1.99
CA SER A 254 -5.54 2.03 -2.61
C SER A 254 -5.30 1.85 -4.12
N LEU A 255 -4.81 0.67 -4.53
CA LEU A 255 -4.61 0.31 -5.93
C LEU A 255 -5.94 0.30 -6.69
N GLN A 256 -6.97 -0.29 -6.10
CA GLN A 256 -8.31 -0.34 -6.68
C GLN A 256 -8.89 1.07 -6.86
N LYS A 257 -8.74 1.95 -5.86
CA LYS A 257 -9.19 3.36 -5.95
C LYS A 257 -8.47 4.10 -7.09
N ALA A 258 -7.14 4.04 -7.13
CA ALA A 258 -6.36 4.69 -8.19
C ALA A 258 -6.72 4.15 -9.58
N THR A 259 -6.97 2.84 -9.69
CA THR A 259 -7.38 2.21 -10.95
C THR A 259 -8.77 2.66 -11.39
N GLU A 260 -9.73 2.76 -10.47
CA GLU A 260 -11.08 3.23 -10.79
C GLU A 260 -11.09 4.72 -11.15
N GLU A 261 -10.28 5.55 -10.48
CA GLU A 261 -10.12 6.97 -10.83
C GLU A 261 -9.51 7.14 -12.23
N LEU A 262 -8.50 6.34 -12.59
CA LEU A 262 -7.94 6.34 -13.95
C LEU A 262 -8.96 5.88 -14.99
N ARG A 263 -9.75 4.84 -14.70
CA ARG A 263 -10.85 4.42 -15.60
C ARG A 263 -11.91 5.49 -15.76
N ARG A 264 -12.24 6.21 -14.68
CA ARG A 264 -13.15 7.34 -14.73
C ARG A 264 -12.59 8.46 -15.61
N LEU A 265 -11.30 8.75 -15.50
CA LEU A 265 -10.61 9.71 -16.38
C LEU A 265 -10.69 9.31 -17.85
N ASP A 266 -10.36 8.04 -18.16
CA ASP A 266 -10.47 7.52 -19.52
C ASP A 266 -11.91 7.68 -20.06
N ARG A 267 -12.92 7.35 -19.23
CA ARG A 267 -14.34 7.55 -19.59
C ARG A 267 -14.66 9.02 -19.87
N ILE A 268 -14.22 9.95 -19.03
CA ILE A 268 -14.48 11.38 -19.20
C ILE A 268 -13.85 11.90 -20.49
N GLU A 269 -12.58 11.59 -20.72
CA GLU A 269 -11.85 12.07 -21.90
C GLU A 269 -12.41 11.47 -23.20
N GLN A 270 -12.72 10.17 -23.22
CA GLN A 270 -13.20 9.50 -24.44
C GLN A 270 -14.67 9.78 -24.73
N LYS A 271 -15.54 9.70 -23.70
CA LYS A 271 -17.01 9.74 -23.88
C LYS A 271 -17.56 11.16 -23.81
N TYR A 272 -16.96 12.05 -23.02
CA TYR A 272 -17.54 13.35 -22.69
C TYR A 272 -16.72 14.56 -23.16
N LEU A 273 -15.41 14.40 -23.42
CA LEU A 273 -14.54 15.46 -23.94
C LEU A 273 -13.81 15.04 -25.23
N PRO A 274 -14.53 14.60 -26.29
CA PRO A 274 -13.88 14.16 -27.52
C PRO A 274 -13.08 15.30 -28.13
N ARG A 275 -11.85 14.98 -28.54
CA ARG A 275 -10.91 15.91 -29.15
C ARG A 275 -10.91 15.68 -30.66
N GLY A 276 -10.85 16.76 -31.43
CA GLY A 276 -10.67 16.73 -32.89
C GLY A 276 -9.21 16.58 -33.30
N ASP A 277 -8.94 16.69 -34.60
CA ASP A 277 -7.65 16.35 -35.25
C ASP A 277 -6.42 17.12 -34.72
N ASN A 278 -6.62 18.25 -34.04
CA ASN A 278 -5.56 19.08 -33.45
C ASN A 278 -5.47 18.98 -31.92
N ASP A 279 -6.01 17.92 -31.31
CA ASP A 279 -6.09 17.72 -29.85
C ASP A 279 -6.91 18.82 -29.12
N LYS A 280 -7.66 19.62 -29.87
CA LYS A 280 -8.62 20.61 -29.34
C LYS A 280 -9.98 19.93 -29.14
N LEU A 281 -10.74 20.37 -28.13
CA LEU A 281 -12.10 19.92 -27.90
C LEU A 281 -12.94 20.10 -29.17
N ASP A 282 -13.66 19.05 -29.60
CA ASP A 282 -14.63 19.13 -30.68
C ASP A 282 -15.82 19.99 -30.24
N LEU A 283 -16.04 21.12 -30.93
CA LEU A 283 -17.10 22.09 -30.67
C LEU A 283 -18.28 21.98 -31.65
N SER A 284 -18.30 20.98 -32.55
CA SER A 284 -19.39 20.79 -33.54
C SER A 284 -20.79 20.61 -32.91
N TRP A 285 -20.84 20.18 -31.65
CA TRP A 285 -22.08 20.07 -30.88
C TRP A 285 -22.64 21.43 -30.48
N LEU A 286 -21.77 22.43 -30.26
CA LEU A 286 -22.17 23.75 -29.79
C LEU A 286 -22.86 24.56 -30.90
N GLU A 287 -22.52 24.30 -32.17
CA GLU A 287 -23.24 24.83 -33.34
C GLU A 287 -24.68 24.32 -33.40
N ARG A 288 -24.86 23.00 -33.19
CA ARG A 288 -26.19 22.39 -33.12
C ARG A 288 -27.01 22.92 -31.96
N THR A 289 -26.39 23.05 -30.78
CA THR A 289 -27.04 23.67 -29.61
C THR A 289 -27.49 25.09 -29.91
N LEU A 290 -26.62 25.93 -30.49
CA LEU A 290 -26.97 27.31 -30.82
C LEU A 290 -28.18 27.41 -31.76
N SER A 291 -28.29 26.50 -32.73
CA SER A 291 -29.48 26.43 -33.61
C SER A 291 -30.76 26.13 -32.82
N ASP A 292 -30.71 25.23 -31.84
CA ASP A 292 -31.89 24.80 -31.06
C ASP A 292 -32.43 25.89 -30.13
N ILE A 293 -31.53 26.63 -29.47
CA ILE A 293 -31.91 27.60 -28.43
C ILE A 293 -31.80 29.04 -28.90
N ARG A 294 -31.55 29.26 -30.20
CA ARG A 294 -31.36 30.58 -30.82
C ARG A 294 -32.46 31.57 -30.45
N ASP A 295 -33.71 31.13 -30.55
CA ASP A 295 -34.88 31.98 -30.34
C ASP A 295 -35.11 32.34 -28.86
N THR A 296 -34.39 31.68 -27.95
CA THR A 296 -34.42 31.96 -26.51
C THR A 296 -33.28 32.88 -26.07
N LEU A 297 -32.33 33.18 -26.95
CA LEU A 297 -31.16 34.01 -26.65
C LEU A 297 -31.38 35.47 -27.10
N PRO A 298 -31.16 36.44 -26.21
CA PRO A 298 -31.31 37.85 -26.57
C PRO A 298 -30.23 38.30 -27.57
N GLY A 299 -30.65 38.99 -28.64
CA GLY A 299 -29.74 39.69 -29.55
C GLY A 299 -29.14 38.88 -30.71
N ILE A 300 -29.54 37.63 -30.92
CA ILE A 300 -29.12 36.83 -32.08
C ILE A 300 -30.03 37.12 -33.28
N LYS A 301 -29.49 37.67 -34.37
CA LYS A 301 -30.18 37.73 -35.68
C LYS A 301 -29.98 36.41 -36.42
N ALA A 302 -31.02 35.94 -37.12
CA ALA A 302 -31.16 34.55 -37.58
C ALA A 302 -30.07 34.00 -38.51
N ASP A 303 -29.22 34.82 -39.16
CA ASP A 303 -28.36 34.33 -40.27
C ASP A 303 -26.88 34.76 -40.21
N ASP A 304 -26.32 35.10 -39.04
CA ASP A 304 -24.94 35.59 -38.94
C ASP A 304 -23.94 34.55 -38.40
N PRO A 305 -23.08 33.92 -39.22
CA PRO A 305 -22.01 33.03 -38.74
C PRO A 305 -20.97 33.73 -37.83
N ALA A 306 -20.88 35.06 -37.83
CA ALA A 306 -20.09 35.80 -36.85
C ALA A 306 -20.67 35.71 -35.43
N SER A 307 -21.94 35.32 -35.28
CA SER A 307 -22.59 35.16 -33.97
C SER A 307 -22.00 34.01 -33.15
N LEU A 308 -21.69 32.87 -33.76
CA LEU A 308 -21.14 31.71 -33.05
C LEU A 308 -19.73 31.97 -32.50
N ALA A 309 -18.86 32.53 -33.35
CA ALA A 309 -17.53 32.99 -32.94
C ALA A 309 -17.61 34.04 -31.83
N SER A 310 -18.65 34.89 -31.83
CA SER A 310 -18.87 35.89 -30.77
C SER A 310 -19.29 35.28 -29.44
N TYR A 311 -20.14 34.25 -29.44
CA TYR A 311 -20.54 33.55 -28.22
C TYR A 311 -19.40 32.71 -27.63
N LEU A 312 -18.57 32.12 -28.49
CA LEU A 312 -17.38 31.38 -28.04
C LEU A 312 -16.25 32.30 -27.56
N SER A 313 -16.09 33.49 -28.14
CA SER A 313 -15.00 34.40 -27.75
C SER A 313 -15.31 35.25 -26.52
N SER A 314 -16.60 35.38 -26.15
CA SER A 314 -17.06 36.19 -25.02
C SER A 314 -17.54 35.31 -23.84
N PRO A 315 -16.83 35.28 -22.70
CA PRO A 315 -17.20 34.50 -21.52
C PRO A 315 -18.63 34.74 -20.99
N PRO A 316 -19.15 35.99 -20.90
CA PRO A 316 -20.54 36.23 -20.49
C PRO A 316 -21.58 35.60 -21.43
N ARG A 317 -21.30 35.63 -22.75
CA ARG A 317 -22.19 35.04 -23.76
C ARG A 317 -22.14 33.52 -23.74
N LEU A 318 -20.94 32.96 -23.60
CA LEU A 318 -20.74 31.51 -23.44
C LEU A 318 -21.45 30.99 -22.18
N LEU A 319 -21.38 31.74 -21.08
CA LEU A 319 -22.07 31.42 -19.83
C LEU A 319 -23.59 31.39 -20.03
N LEU A 320 -24.15 32.43 -20.66
CA LEU A 320 -25.58 32.49 -20.94
C LEU A 320 -26.03 31.33 -21.84
N LEU A 321 -25.26 31.04 -22.90
CA LEU A 321 -25.50 29.92 -23.79
C LEU A 321 -25.53 28.59 -23.03
N ALA A 322 -24.52 28.34 -22.21
CA ALA A 322 -24.41 27.12 -21.42
C ALA A 322 -25.61 26.94 -20.48
N ILE A 323 -26.01 28.01 -19.78
CA ILE A 323 -27.12 27.94 -18.84
C ILE A 323 -28.44 27.68 -19.57
N ARG A 324 -28.71 28.39 -20.67
CA ARG A 324 -29.95 28.22 -21.45
C ARG A 324 -30.03 26.85 -22.11
N ASP A 325 -28.90 26.32 -22.58
CA ASP A 325 -28.85 24.95 -23.09
C ASP A 325 -29.21 23.93 -21.99
N LEU A 326 -28.56 24.04 -20.84
CA LEU A 326 -28.78 23.12 -19.73
C LEU A 326 -30.18 23.22 -19.15
N GLU A 327 -30.73 24.43 -19.06
CA GLU A 327 -32.10 24.67 -18.60
C GLU A 327 -33.11 24.01 -19.54
N SER A 328 -33.05 24.33 -20.84
CA SER A 328 -33.97 23.77 -21.84
C SER A 328 -33.87 22.25 -21.95
N SER A 329 -32.64 21.72 -21.89
CA SER A 329 -32.40 20.28 -21.95
C SER A 329 -32.91 19.57 -20.69
N LEU A 330 -32.63 20.12 -19.50
CA LEU A 330 -33.09 19.53 -18.25
C LEU A 330 -34.62 19.60 -18.14
N GLU A 331 -35.25 20.70 -18.60
CA GLU A 331 -36.70 20.83 -18.62
C GLU A 331 -37.34 19.80 -19.58
N ALA A 332 -36.72 19.52 -20.73
CA ALA A 332 -37.19 18.51 -21.67
C ALA A 332 -37.19 17.08 -21.09
N PHE A 333 -36.27 16.74 -20.18
CA PHE A 333 -36.17 15.40 -19.59
C PHE A 333 -36.79 15.27 -18.20
N ALA A 334 -36.72 16.31 -17.37
CA ALA A 334 -37.09 16.28 -15.96
C ALA A 334 -38.27 17.21 -15.61
N GLY A 335 -38.69 18.09 -16.52
CA GLY A 335 -39.81 19.01 -16.30
C GLY A 335 -41.19 18.37 -16.45
N GLY A 336 -41.29 17.22 -17.12
CA GLY A 336 -42.57 16.60 -17.47
C GLY A 336 -42.43 15.22 -18.11
N MET A 337 -43.51 14.78 -18.78
CA MET A 337 -43.49 13.55 -19.57
C MET A 337 -42.67 13.75 -20.85
N VAL A 338 -41.90 12.73 -21.19
CA VAL A 338 -41.01 12.70 -22.33
C VAL A 338 -41.69 11.92 -23.47
N PRO A 339 -41.84 12.51 -24.67
CA PRO A 339 -42.40 11.80 -25.81
C PRO A 339 -41.39 10.81 -26.40
N THR A 340 -41.77 9.53 -26.46
CA THR A 340 -40.96 8.41 -26.97
C THR A 340 -41.71 7.63 -28.04
N MET A 341 -40.98 6.84 -28.83
CA MET A 341 -41.55 5.84 -29.75
C MET A 341 -41.53 4.44 -29.14
N SER A 342 -42.67 3.76 -29.20
CA SER A 342 -42.86 2.35 -28.89
C SER A 342 -43.33 1.65 -30.17
N GLY A 343 -42.39 1.07 -30.93
CA GLY A 343 -42.66 0.62 -32.30
C GLY A 343 -43.07 1.80 -33.19
N GLN A 344 -44.31 1.80 -33.71
CA GLN A 344 -44.86 2.90 -34.52
C GLN A 344 -45.77 3.85 -33.73
N ARG A 345 -45.92 3.68 -32.42
CA ARG A 345 -46.79 4.54 -31.58
C ARG A 345 -45.97 5.52 -30.78
N ARG A 346 -46.44 6.77 -30.74
CA ARG A 346 -45.92 7.81 -29.84
C ARG A 346 -46.54 7.65 -28.46
N GLU A 347 -45.70 7.60 -27.43
CA GLU A 347 -46.10 7.46 -26.03
C GLU A 347 -45.39 8.52 -25.18
N GLU A 348 -46.10 9.12 -24.22
CA GLU A 348 -45.52 10.05 -23.25
C GLU A 348 -45.18 9.30 -21.96
N VAL A 349 -43.92 9.36 -21.53
CA VAL A 349 -43.41 8.56 -20.40
C VAL A 349 -42.69 9.40 -19.36
N TRP A 350 -42.71 8.96 -18.11
CA TRP A 350 -41.91 9.57 -17.05
C TRP A 350 -40.54 8.88 -16.95
N LEU A 351 -39.47 9.63 -17.16
CA LEU A 351 -38.11 9.16 -16.90
C LEU A 351 -37.72 9.34 -15.42
N PHE A 352 -38.15 10.47 -14.84
CA PHE A 352 -37.85 10.89 -13.48
C PHE A 352 -39.13 11.27 -12.75
N ARG A 353 -39.13 11.16 -11.42
CA ARG A 353 -40.16 11.77 -10.57
C ARG A 353 -40.10 13.30 -10.73
N ARG A 354 -41.26 13.93 -10.87
CA ARG A 354 -41.42 15.34 -11.28
C ARG A 354 -40.61 16.35 -10.44
N ASP A 355 -40.42 16.09 -9.15
CA ASP A 355 -39.73 16.95 -8.20
C ASP A 355 -38.22 16.66 -8.09
N LEU A 356 -37.72 15.57 -8.69
CA LEU A 356 -36.35 15.07 -8.48
C LEU A 356 -35.28 16.11 -8.82
N PHE A 357 -35.49 16.90 -9.88
CA PHE A 357 -34.56 17.94 -10.36
C PHE A 357 -35.14 19.36 -10.26
N SER A 358 -36.25 19.55 -9.55
CA SER A 358 -36.93 20.86 -9.43
C SER A 358 -36.01 21.94 -8.85
N ARG A 359 -35.23 21.60 -7.82
CA ARG A 359 -34.23 22.50 -7.23
C ARG A 359 -33.17 22.92 -8.24
N GLN A 360 -32.64 21.99 -9.03
CA GLN A 360 -31.60 22.26 -10.02
C GLN A 360 -32.13 23.15 -11.14
N LEU A 361 -33.36 22.91 -11.61
CA LEU A 361 -34.06 23.78 -12.56
C LEU A 361 -34.22 25.21 -12.02
N ASP A 362 -34.63 25.37 -10.76
CA ASP A 362 -34.76 26.69 -10.13
C ASP A 362 -33.41 27.41 -9.99
N LEU A 363 -32.33 26.67 -9.70
CA LEU A 363 -30.98 27.24 -9.63
C LEU A 363 -30.46 27.65 -11.02
N LEU A 364 -30.72 26.85 -12.07
CA LEU A 364 -30.40 27.22 -13.46
C LEU A 364 -31.17 28.47 -13.90
N ARG A 365 -32.47 28.56 -13.59
CA ARG A 365 -33.28 29.77 -13.86
C ARG A 365 -32.70 31.02 -13.18
N LYS A 366 -32.27 30.89 -11.92
CA LYS A 366 -31.60 31.99 -11.19
C LYS A 366 -30.25 32.35 -11.82
N ALA A 367 -29.48 31.36 -12.28
CA ALA A 367 -28.23 31.59 -12.99
C ALA A 367 -28.49 32.31 -14.34
N ALA A 368 -29.53 31.91 -15.07
CA ALA A 368 -29.89 32.48 -16.35
C ALA A 368 -30.21 33.98 -16.22
N LEU A 369 -31.04 34.34 -15.24
CA LEU A 369 -31.37 35.75 -14.96
C LEU A 369 -30.13 36.60 -14.65
N ARG A 370 -29.15 36.05 -13.91
CA ARG A 370 -27.87 36.74 -13.63
C ARG A 370 -27.02 36.85 -14.90
N ALA A 371 -26.94 35.79 -15.68
CA ALA A 371 -26.16 35.76 -16.91
C ALA A 371 -26.72 36.71 -17.97
N GLU A 372 -28.04 36.86 -18.07
CA GLU A 372 -28.69 37.83 -18.97
C GLU A 372 -28.34 39.28 -18.62
N GLN A 373 -28.28 39.62 -17.34
CA GLN A 373 -27.86 40.96 -16.89
C GLN A 373 -26.40 41.26 -17.25
N LEU A 374 -25.58 40.22 -17.41
CA LEU A 374 -24.16 40.32 -17.75
C LEU A 374 -23.90 40.25 -19.27
N ALA A 375 -24.80 39.62 -20.04
CA ALA A 375 -24.68 39.46 -21.48
C ALA A 375 -25.04 40.77 -22.20
N ARG A 376 -24.05 41.65 -22.39
CA ARG A 376 -24.22 42.92 -23.12
C ARG A 376 -24.38 42.72 -24.64
N PRO A 377 -25.12 43.62 -25.34
CA PRO A 377 -25.27 43.59 -26.80
C PRO A 377 -23.95 43.76 -27.56
N GLU A 378 -22.98 44.44 -26.97
CA GLU A 378 -21.62 44.58 -27.51
C GLU A 378 -20.62 43.84 -26.61
N PRO A 379 -19.80 42.92 -27.15
CA PRO A 379 -18.81 42.19 -26.38
C PRO A 379 -17.66 43.12 -25.98
N ASP A 380 -17.21 43.05 -24.73
CA ASP A 380 -16.00 43.74 -24.29
C ASP A 380 -14.76 43.06 -24.91
N PRO A 381 -14.00 43.73 -25.79
CA PRO A 381 -12.87 43.14 -26.49
C PRO A 381 -11.70 42.78 -25.54
N THR A 382 -11.68 43.34 -24.33
CA THR A 382 -10.62 43.06 -23.34
C THR A 382 -10.84 41.74 -22.60
N LEU A 383 -12.08 41.24 -22.60
CA LEU A 383 -12.52 40.08 -21.84
C LEU A 383 -12.67 38.84 -22.76
N SER A 384 -11.54 38.27 -23.18
CA SER A 384 -11.48 37.00 -23.89
C SER A 384 -11.48 35.81 -22.92
N LEU A 385 -11.80 34.59 -23.41
CA LEU A 385 -11.68 33.35 -22.62
C LEU A 385 -10.26 33.15 -22.03
N GLU A 386 -9.22 33.49 -22.79
CA GLU A 386 -7.84 33.34 -22.33
C GLU A 386 -7.53 34.27 -21.15
N ASN A 387 -7.98 35.53 -21.22
CA ASN A 387 -7.82 36.48 -20.12
C ASN A 387 -8.72 36.14 -18.93
N PHE A 388 -9.92 35.62 -19.19
CA PHE A 388 -10.87 35.18 -18.18
C PHE A 388 -10.28 34.11 -17.25
N HIS A 389 -9.67 33.06 -17.81
CA HIS A 389 -9.05 32.00 -17.01
C HIS A 389 -7.82 32.48 -16.22
N LYS A 390 -7.07 33.46 -16.74
CA LYS A 390 -5.91 34.05 -16.05
C LYS A 390 -6.31 34.96 -14.88
N ARG A 391 -7.42 35.69 -14.99
CA ARG A 391 -7.90 36.66 -13.98
C ARG A 391 -8.76 36.04 -12.87
N ARG A 392 -9.49 34.97 -13.16
CA ARG A 392 -10.38 34.27 -12.19
C ARG A 392 -9.68 33.72 -10.91
N PRO A 393 -8.38 33.35 -10.89
CA PRO A 393 -7.72 32.88 -9.67
C PRO A 393 -7.39 33.98 -8.64
N GLU A 394 -7.30 35.25 -9.05
CA GLU A 394 -6.77 36.35 -8.22
C GLU A 394 -7.85 37.10 -7.38
N SER A 395 -9.05 36.53 -7.24
CA SER A 395 -10.26 37.21 -6.73
C SER A 395 -10.28 37.59 -5.24
N THR A 396 -9.13 37.73 -4.57
CA THR A 396 -9.08 38.04 -3.13
C THR A 396 -8.32 39.32 -2.76
N GLY A 397 -7.79 40.11 -3.70
CA GLY A 397 -7.15 41.37 -3.27
C GLY A 397 -6.73 42.33 -4.36
N GLY A 398 -7.58 43.32 -4.66
CA GLY A 398 -7.19 44.56 -5.33
C GLY A 398 -8.14 44.97 -6.45
N GLY A 399 -8.73 46.17 -6.34
CA GLY A 399 -9.27 46.98 -7.45
C GLY A 399 -10.06 46.31 -8.58
N GLN A 400 -10.70 45.15 -8.39
CA GLN A 400 -11.37 44.42 -9.46
C GLN A 400 -12.64 45.15 -9.93
N ASP A 401 -12.86 45.14 -11.24
CA ASP A 401 -14.08 45.65 -11.87
C ASP A 401 -15.30 44.90 -11.30
N ARG A 402 -16.34 45.65 -10.90
CA ARG A 402 -17.60 45.09 -10.38
C ARG A 402 -18.25 44.13 -11.39
N PHE A 403 -18.06 44.37 -12.68
CA PHE A 403 -18.55 43.48 -13.73
C PHE A 403 -17.85 42.12 -13.71
N GLU A 404 -16.51 42.10 -13.66
CA GLU A 404 -15.73 40.85 -13.59
C GLU A 404 -16.06 40.05 -12.34
N VAL A 405 -16.18 40.71 -11.18
CA VAL A 405 -16.57 40.04 -9.93
C VAL A 405 -17.95 39.38 -10.04
N ALA A 406 -18.94 40.10 -10.59
CA ALA A 406 -20.28 39.55 -10.79
C ALA A 406 -20.30 38.38 -11.80
N LEU A 407 -19.47 38.46 -12.84
CA LEU A 407 -19.30 37.38 -13.81
C LEU A 407 -18.68 36.14 -13.17
N PHE A 408 -17.58 36.27 -12.43
CA PHE A 408 -16.94 35.15 -11.76
C PHE A 408 -17.87 34.46 -10.75
N GLN A 409 -18.59 35.25 -9.95
CA GLN A 409 -19.59 34.71 -9.01
C GLN A 409 -20.71 33.96 -9.72
N THR A 410 -21.15 34.43 -10.88
CA THR A 410 -22.19 33.77 -11.67
C THR A 410 -21.67 32.49 -12.32
N VAL A 411 -20.42 32.48 -12.79
CA VAL A 411 -19.75 31.28 -13.30
C VAL A 411 -19.56 30.24 -12.20
N ASP A 412 -19.05 30.62 -11.03
CA ASP A 412 -18.86 29.72 -9.89
C ASP A 412 -20.20 29.12 -9.43
N PHE A 413 -21.23 29.95 -9.32
CA PHE A 413 -22.59 29.50 -9.00
C PHE A 413 -23.13 28.51 -10.03
N THR A 414 -22.94 28.80 -11.33
CA THR A 414 -23.39 27.92 -12.41
C THR A 414 -22.63 26.60 -12.40
N LEU A 415 -21.31 26.63 -12.25
CA LEU A 415 -20.48 25.44 -12.20
C LEU A 415 -20.82 24.54 -11.01
N GLN A 416 -21.21 25.11 -9.87
CA GLN A 416 -21.72 24.31 -8.76
C GLN A 416 -22.98 23.52 -9.15
N VAL A 417 -23.95 24.18 -9.80
CA VAL A 417 -25.18 23.51 -10.27
C VAL A 417 -24.85 22.44 -11.32
N VAL A 418 -23.92 22.74 -12.23
CA VAL A 418 -23.46 21.79 -13.25
C VAL A 418 -22.79 20.58 -12.61
N ARG A 419 -21.95 20.76 -11.58
CA ARG A 419 -21.32 19.65 -10.84
C ARG A 419 -22.37 18.72 -10.24
N ASP A 420 -23.34 19.27 -9.51
CA ASP A 420 -24.42 18.50 -8.88
C ASP A 420 -25.22 17.70 -9.93
N LEU A 421 -25.50 18.31 -11.09
CA LEU A 421 -26.18 17.66 -12.20
C LEU A 421 -25.32 16.57 -12.84
N ARG A 422 -24.04 16.83 -13.12
CA ARG A 422 -23.11 15.83 -13.67
C ARG A 422 -23.05 14.60 -12.79
N GLU A 423 -22.84 14.78 -11.48
CA GLU A 423 -22.78 13.65 -10.53
C GLU A 423 -24.08 12.85 -10.54
N SER A 424 -25.23 13.53 -10.63
CA SER A 424 -26.54 12.89 -10.68
C SER A 424 -26.71 12.05 -11.95
N PHE A 425 -26.44 12.62 -13.13
CA PHE A 425 -26.58 11.92 -14.41
C PHE A 425 -25.50 10.86 -14.64
N GLU A 426 -24.25 11.10 -14.23
CA GLU A 426 -23.17 10.11 -14.25
C GLU A 426 -23.58 8.88 -13.42
N ARG A 427 -24.12 9.10 -12.21
CA ARG A 427 -24.61 8.00 -11.36
C ARG A 427 -25.79 7.25 -11.96
N ILE A 428 -26.74 7.95 -12.58
CA ILE A 428 -27.87 7.31 -13.27
C ILE A 428 -27.37 6.38 -14.40
N LEU A 429 -26.44 6.86 -15.22
CA LEU A 429 -25.89 6.09 -16.33
C LEU A 429 -25.00 4.93 -15.86
N GLU A 430 -24.20 5.12 -14.81
CA GLU A 430 -23.41 4.05 -14.19
C GLU A 430 -24.30 2.95 -13.59
N ASN A 431 -25.41 3.32 -12.95
CA ASN A 431 -26.36 2.35 -12.40
C ASN A 431 -27.04 1.50 -13.48
N ASP A 432 -27.36 2.11 -14.63
CA ASP A 432 -27.90 1.40 -15.81
C ASP A 432 -26.87 0.45 -16.41
N GLU A 433 -25.62 0.90 -16.57
CA GLU A 433 -24.51 0.06 -17.04
C GLU A 433 -24.27 -1.13 -16.10
N ARG A 434 -24.29 -0.89 -14.78
CA ARG A 434 -24.19 -1.96 -13.78
C ARG A 434 -25.35 -2.95 -13.88
N ALA A 435 -26.59 -2.47 -13.98
CA ALA A 435 -27.77 -3.33 -14.11
C ALA A 435 -27.67 -4.25 -15.33
N ARG A 436 -27.33 -3.70 -16.50
CA ARG A 436 -27.14 -4.48 -17.73
C ARG A 436 -26.00 -5.50 -17.64
N SER A 437 -24.92 -5.17 -16.93
CA SER A 437 -23.81 -6.12 -16.71
C SER A 437 -24.19 -7.29 -15.78
N LEU A 438 -25.10 -7.07 -14.83
CA LEU A 438 -25.65 -8.13 -13.97
C LEU A 438 -26.58 -9.06 -14.77
N ASP A 439 -27.39 -8.51 -15.67
CA ASP A 439 -28.29 -9.32 -16.51
C ASP A 439 -27.54 -10.26 -17.47
N THR A 440 -26.37 -9.84 -17.93
CA THR A 440 -25.51 -10.64 -18.83
C THR A 440 -24.65 -11.69 -18.11
N GLY A 441 -24.54 -11.62 -16.78
CA GLY A 441 -23.65 -12.46 -15.94
C GLY A 441 -24.28 -13.69 -15.26
N ALA A 442 -25.58 -13.94 -15.46
CA ALA A 442 -26.43 -15.01 -14.91
C ALA A 442 -27.18 -14.72 -13.58
N ALA A 443 -28.51 -14.82 -13.69
CA ALA A 443 -29.49 -15.30 -12.71
C ALA A 443 -29.30 -14.93 -11.22
N THR A 444 -29.70 -13.72 -10.81
CA THR A 444 -30.50 -13.49 -9.59
C THR A 444 -30.84 -12.01 -9.38
N GLY A 445 -32.13 -11.73 -9.15
CA GLY A 445 -32.66 -10.45 -8.68
C GLY A 445 -33.44 -9.67 -9.75
N PRO A 446 -34.67 -9.20 -9.46
CA PRO A 446 -35.45 -8.45 -10.43
C PRO A 446 -34.81 -7.08 -10.59
N ALA A 447 -34.07 -6.90 -11.68
CA ALA A 447 -33.84 -5.59 -12.24
C ALA A 447 -35.19 -4.84 -12.28
N THR A 448 -35.23 -3.62 -11.74
CA THR A 448 -36.45 -2.81 -11.75
C THR A 448 -36.93 -2.69 -13.20
N PRO A 449 -38.22 -2.93 -13.49
CA PRO A 449 -38.68 -2.95 -14.87
C PRO A 449 -38.36 -1.62 -15.56
N GLU A 450 -37.95 -1.69 -16.83
CA GLU A 450 -37.58 -0.54 -17.68
C GLU A 450 -38.69 0.53 -17.79
N ALA A 451 -39.88 0.31 -17.23
CA ALA A 451 -40.99 1.23 -17.25
C ALA A 451 -41.11 2.15 -16.02
N THR A 452 -40.32 1.94 -14.95
CA THR A 452 -40.49 2.67 -13.68
C THR A 452 -39.58 3.89 -13.57
N ALA A 453 -40.18 5.09 -13.56
CA ALA A 453 -39.50 6.37 -13.40
C ALA A 453 -38.52 6.41 -12.20
N ILE A 454 -37.37 7.05 -12.36
CA ILE A 454 -36.36 7.19 -11.29
C ILE A 454 -36.87 8.17 -10.23
N GLU A 455 -37.04 7.67 -9.00
CA GLU A 455 -37.57 8.46 -7.88
C GLU A 455 -36.50 8.99 -6.94
N THR A 456 -35.39 8.26 -6.82
CA THR A 456 -34.24 8.62 -5.99
C THR A 456 -32.95 8.22 -6.69
N ILE A 457 -31.90 9.02 -6.51
CA ILE A 457 -30.57 8.77 -7.07
C ILE A 457 -29.70 8.18 -5.95
N ASN A 458 -29.50 6.86 -5.99
CA ASN A 458 -28.66 6.11 -5.05
C ASN A 458 -27.60 5.29 -5.81
N GLN A 459 -26.83 4.46 -5.12
CA GLN A 459 -25.77 3.64 -5.74
C GLN A 459 -26.25 2.26 -6.19
N ALA A 460 -27.55 1.96 -6.09
CA ALA A 460 -28.08 0.65 -6.44
C ALA A 460 -28.14 0.49 -7.97
N ALA A 461 -27.78 -0.70 -8.47
CA ALA A 461 -27.96 -1.05 -9.87
C ALA A 461 -29.44 -0.94 -10.24
N ARG A 462 -29.74 -0.17 -11.29
CA ARG A 462 -31.09 0.15 -11.73
C ARG A 462 -31.10 0.50 -13.21
N HIS A 463 -32.02 -0.08 -13.98
CA HIS A 463 -32.20 0.29 -15.38
C HIS A 463 -32.69 1.72 -15.55
N LEU A 464 -32.16 2.37 -16.58
CA LEU A 464 -32.70 3.62 -17.06
C LEU A 464 -34.08 3.35 -17.71
N PRO A 465 -35.14 4.08 -17.32
CA PRO A 465 -36.46 3.83 -17.87
C PRO A 465 -36.49 4.12 -19.37
N TYR A 466 -37.05 3.19 -20.14
CA TYR A 466 -37.23 3.33 -21.58
C TYR A 466 -35.92 3.61 -22.35
N ALA A 467 -34.78 3.14 -21.82
CA ALA A 467 -33.45 3.50 -22.27
C ALA A 467 -33.24 3.38 -23.80
N GLU A 468 -33.79 2.34 -24.41
CA GLU A 468 -33.65 2.03 -25.85
C GLU A 468 -34.71 2.69 -26.73
N ARG A 469 -35.72 3.36 -26.16
CA ARG A 469 -36.76 4.02 -26.96
C ARG A 469 -36.22 5.30 -27.57
N SER A 470 -36.53 5.53 -28.85
CA SER A 470 -36.23 6.79 -29.53
C SER A 470 -37.11 7.94 -29.03
N LEU A 471 -36.52 9.13 -28.92
CA LEU A 471 -37.20 10.35 -28.51
C LEU A 471 -37.90 11.03 -29.69
N VAL A 472 -39.09 11.58 -29.43
CA VAL A 472 -39.86 12.37 -30.41
C VAL A 472 -39.86 13.84 -29.98
N MET A 473 -38.70 14.47 -30.08
CA MET A 473 -38.49 15.87 -29.75
C MET A 473 -38.15 16.69 -31.00
N LYS A 474 -38.44 18.00 -30.97
CA LYS A 474 -38.10 18.93 -32.05
C LYS A 474 -36.73 19.59 -31.89
N ASN A 475 -35.90 19.11 -30.98
CA ASN A 475 -34.55 19.61 -30.68
C ASN A 475 -33.50 18.54 -31.07
N ARG A 476 -32.22 18.82 -30.80
CA ARG A 476 -31.09 17.90 -31.08
C ARG A 476 -31.17 16.52 -30.44
N PHE A 477 -32.07 16.29 -29.48
CA PHE A 477 -32.27 14.97 -28.88
C PHE A 477 -33.30 14.13 -29.63
N GLY A 478 -33.99 14.69 -30.64
CA GLY A 478 -34.87 13.92 -31.51
C GLY A 478 -34.17 12.73 -32.14
N GLU A 479 -34.88 11.61 -32.28
CA GLU A 479 -34.41 10.34 -32.87
C GLU A 479 -33.33 9.58 -32.06
N LEU A 480 -32.64 10.24 -31.12
CA LEU A 480 -31.77 9.57 -30.17
C LEU A 480 -32.55 8.65 -29.24
N THR A 481 -31.93 7.57 -28.78
CA THR A 481 -32.47 6.79 -27.67
C THR A 481 -32.46 7.63 -26.40
N VAL A 482 -33.34 7.31 -25.43
CA VAL A 482 -33.35 7.96 -24.11
C VAL A 482 -31.94 7.93 -23.49
N ARG A 483 -31.24 6.79 -23.59
CA ARG A 483 -29.88 6.65 -23.07
C ARG A 483 -28.89 7.57 -23.76
N ASP A 484 -28.87 7.58 -25.09
CA ASP A 484 -27.92 8.39 -25.87
C ASP A 484 -28.16 9.88 -25.67
N ALA A 485 -29.42 10.28 -25.50
CA ALA A 485 -29.76 11.66 -25.20
C ALA A 485 -29.26 12.10 -23.81
N LEU A 486 -29.40 11.25 -22.78
CA LEU A 486 -28.84 11.53 -21.46
C LEU A 486 -27.31 11.53 -21.45
N VAL A 487 -26.67 10.64 -22.23
CA VAL A 487 -25.21 10.67 -22.46
C VAL A 487 -24.80 11.98 -23.14
N SER A 488 -25.54 12.43 -24.14
CA SER A 488 -25.28 13.71 -24.82
C SER A 488 -25.48 14.90 -23.89
N LEU A 489 -26.48 14.87 -23.01
CA LEU A 489 -26.68 15.91 -21.99
C LEU A 489 -25.50 15.95 -21.01
N LEU A 490 -25.05 14.79 -20.52
CA LEU A 490 -23.90 14.70 -19.63
C LEU A 490 -22.61 15.17 -20.32
N ARG A 491 -22.41 14.82 -21.60
CA ARG A 491 -21.32 15.33 -22.44
C ARG A 491 -21.33 16.86 -22.48
N ASN A 492 -22.48 17.50 -22.73
CA ASN A 492 -22.58 18.97 -22.72
C ASN A 492 -22.18 19.55 -21.36
N MET A 493 -22.60 18.95 -20.25
CA MET A 493 -22.24 19.42 -18.91
C MET A 493 -20.72 19.36 -18.65
N PHE A 494 -20.04 18.30 -19.09
CA PHE A 494 -18.57 18.20 -19.01
C PHE A 494 -17.89 19.22 -19.92
N ALA A 495 -18.36 19.37 -21.16
CA ALA A 495 -17.80 20.32 -22.11
C ALA A 495 -17.95 21.77 -21.64
N TYR A 496 -19.12 22.17 -21.13
CA TYR A 496 -19.33 23.48 -20.52
C TYR A 496 -18.47 23.67 -19.27
N GLY A 497 -18.37 22.65 -18.41
CA GLY A 497 -17.46 22.68 -17.26
C GLY A 497 -16.01 22.95 -17.67
N PHE A 498 -15.54 22.27 -18.70
CA PHE A 498 -14.19 22.46 -19.24
C PHE A 498 -13.99 23.87 -19.80
N LEU A 499 -14.91 24.34 -20.66
CA LEU A 499 -14.83 25.66 -21.30
C LEU A 499 -14.92 26.82 -20.30
N LEU A 500 -15.75 26.70 -19.26
CA LEU A 500 -15.87 27.72 -18.22
C LEU A 500 -14.76 27.62 -17.16
N GLY A 501 -13.89 26.62 -17.23
CA GLY A 501 -12.73 26.46 -16.36
C GLY A 501 -13.09 25.94 -14.97
N ASP A 502 -13.89 24.88 -14.90
CA ASP A 502 -14.21 24.17 -13.67
C ASP A 502 -12.95 23.61 -13.01
N ARG A 503 -12.60 24.14 -11.82
CA ARG A 503 -11.36 23.81 -11.12
C ARG A 503 -11.25 22.31 -10.81
N ASP A 504 -12.31 21.71 -10.28
CA ASP A 504 -12.33 20.31 -9.85
C ASP A 504 -12.19 19.37 -11.05
N LEU A 505 -12.82 19.70 -12.18
CA LEU A 505 -12.68 18.95 -13.42
C LEU A 505 -11.27 19.08 -14.00
N LEU A 506 -10.72 20.30 -14.04
CA LEU A 506 -9.37 20.54 -14.55
C LEU A 506 -8.30 19.88 -13.67
N GLU A 507 -8.47 19.89 -12.35
CA GLU A 507 -7.59 19.21 -11.40
C GLU A 507 -7.66 17.69 -11.58
N LEU A 508 -8.87 17.14 -11.74
CA LEU A 508 -9.07 15.73 -12.07
C LEU A 508 -8.34 15.36 -13.37
N LEU A 509 -8.54 16.11 -14.47
CA LEU A 509 -7.86 15.85 -15.74
C LEU A 509 -6.32 15.95 -15.62
N ARG A 510 -5.81 16.86 -14.78
CA ARG A 510 -4.37 17.02 -14.52
C ARG A 510 -3.79 15.97 -13.59
N SER A 511 -4.61 15.21 -12.85
CA SER A 511 -4.13 14.25 -11.85
C SER A 511 -3.66 12.92 -12.44
N ARG A 512 -3.92 12.66 -13.75
CA ARG A 512 -3.53 11.42 -14.44
C ARG A 512 -2.08 10.99 -14.16
N PRO A 513 -1.04 11.85 -14.32
CA PRO A 513 0.35 11.43 -14.09
C PRO A 513 0.59 10.98 -12.65
N THR A 514 0.03 11.72 -11.69
CA THR A 514 0.14 11.43 -10.25
C THR A 514 -0.55 10.12 -9.90
N LEU A 515 -1.71 9.83 -10.51
CA LEU A 515 -2.44 8.58 -10.30
C LEU A 515 -1.71 7.38 -10.92
N GLU A 516 -1.12 7.55 -12.11
CA GLU A 516 -0.31 6.52 -12.77
C GLU A 516 0.96 6.19 -11.97
N GLU A 517 1.66 7.21 -11.48
CA GLU A 517 2.82 7.06 -10.59
C GLU A 517 2.44 6.34 -9.30
N ARG A 518 1.38 6.80 -8.62
CA ARG A 518 0.89 6.15 -7.39
C ARG A 518 0.50 4.69 -7.63
N ARG A 519 -0.15 4.37 -8.74
CA ARG A 519 -0.49 2.99 -9.12
C ARG A 519 0.78 2.14 -9.31
N ARG A 520 1.81 2.69 -9.95
CA ARG A 520 3.11 2.01 -10.15
C ARG A 520 3.79 1.74 -8.81
N GLU A 521 3.91 2.75 -7.95
CA GLU A 521 4.54 2.61 -6.62
C GLU A 521 3.83 1.56 -5.75
N ILE A 522 2.50 1.54 -5.74
CA ILE A 522 1.74 0.55 -4.97
C ILE A 522 1.99 -0.87 -5.50
N ARG A 523 2.09 -1.06 -6.82
CA ARG A 523 2.41 -2.35 -7.44
C ARG A 523 3.82 -2.82 -7.09
N GLU A 524 4.79 -1.91 -7.13
CA GLU A 524 6.17 -2.19 -6.72
C GLU A 524 6.23 -2.63 -5.24
N GLN A 525 5.50 -1.95 -4.36
CA GLN A 525 5.41 -2.32 -2.94
C GLN A 525 4.75 -3.69 -2.73
N LEU A 526 3.65 -4.00 -3.42
CA LEU A 526 3.00 -5.31 -3.35
C LEU A 526 3.93 -6.43 -3.84
N THR A 527 4.64 -6.19 -4.95
CA THR A 527 5.62 -7.14 -5.51
C THR A 527 6.77 -7.37 -4.53
N ALA A 528 7.29 -6.33 -3.90
CA ALA A 528 8.34 -6.43 -2.88
C ALA A 528 7.91 -7.25 -1.66
N ILE A 529 6.62 -7.24 -1.33
CA ILE A 529 6.03 -8.03 -0.24
C ILE A 529 5.74 -9.50 -0.67
N GLY A 530 5.95 -9.84 -1.93
CA GLY A 530 5.69 -11.18 -2.48
C GLY A 530 4.23 -11.43 -2.85
N GLU A 531 3.43 -10.37 -2.96
CA GLU A 531 2.06 -10.42 -3.45
C GLU A 531 2.04 -10.04 -4.94
N ASN A 532 1.93 -11.05 -5.81
CA ASN A 532 1.70 -10.81 -7.24
C ASN A 532 0.19 -10.61 -7.49
N GLU A 533 -0.15 -9.77 -8.48
CA GLU A 533 -1.52 -9.58 -8.99
C GLU A 533 -2.15 -10.91 -9.46
#